data_AF-A0A3M1IDM1-F1
#
_entry.id   AF-A0A3M1IDM1-F1
#
_cell.length_a   1.000
_cell.length_b   1.000
_cell.length_c   1.000
_cell.angle_alpha   90.00
_cell.angle_beta   90.00
_cell.angle_gamma   90.00
#
_symmetry.space_group_name_H-M   'P 1'
#
loop_
_entity.id
_entity.type
_entity.pdbx_description
1 polymer ?
#
loop_
_entity_poly.entity_id
_entity_poly.type
_entity_poly.pdbx_seq_one_letter_code
_entity_poly.pdbx_strand_id
1 'polypeptide(L)' 'AWTGRRLQWPWFRRYLEDPVKFRPGTRMPSFWPEGRPVLPEVLDGDPTRQIGAIWHALLEARSAEPVEPPPSGGE' A
#
# COMPACT_ATOMS: atom_id res chain seq x y z
N ALA A 1 4.83 17.24 21.13
CA ALA A 1 5.38 16.00 20.54
C ALA A 1 4.89 15.91 19.09
N TRP A 2 5.77 16.10 18.10
CA TRP A 2 5.39 16.21 16.67
C TRP A 2 5.79 14.98 15.83
N THR A 3 6.14 13.88 16.49
CA THR A 3 6.66 12.68 15.85
C THR A 3 5.64 11.56 16.04
N GLY A 4 4.96 11.10 14.98
CA GLY A 4 4.11 9.91 15.17
C GLY A 4 3.23 9.35 14.06
N ARG A 5 3.00 10.04 12.93
CA ARG A 5 2.18 9.48 11.85
C ARG A 5 2.86 9.64 10.48
N ARG A 6 3.80 8.73 10.20
CA ARG A 6 4.64 8.72 8.98
C ARG A 6 3.80 8.59 7.70
N LEU A 7 2.67 7.89 7.78
CA LEU A 7 1.80 7.64 6.64
C LEU A 7 0.61 8.62 6.67
N GLN A 8 0.44 9.40 5.60
CA GLN A 8 -0.60 10.43 5.45
C GLN A 8 -1.45 10.14 4.22
N TRP A 9 -2.78 10.13 4.37
CA TRP A 9 -3.70 9.73 3.29
C TRP A 9 -3.53 10.56 2.01
N PRO A 10 -3.52 11.91 2.05
CA PRO A 10 -3.39 12.72 0.82
C PRO A 10 -2.07 12.48 0.08
N TRP A 11 -0.99 12.24 0.83
CA TRP A 11 0.32 11.93 0.24
C TRP A 11 0.33 10.52 -0.36
N PHE A 12 -0.19 9.54 0.38
CA PHE A 12 -0.24 8.14 -0.05
C PHE A 12 -1.04 7.95 -1.33
N ARG A 13 -2.24 8.53 -1.41
CA ARG A 13 -3.09 8.45 -2.61
C ARG A 13 -2.36 8.99 -3.84
N ARG A 14 -1.79 10.19 -3.74
CA ARG A 14 -1.05 10.82 -4.84
C ARG A 14 0.18 10.02 -5.25
N TYR A 15 0.90 9.45 -4.27
CA TYR A 15 2.08 8.64 -4.53
C TYR A 15 1.75 7.34 -5.28
N LEU A 16 0.64 6.68 -4.94
CA LEU A 16 0.20 5.45 -5.61
C LEU A 16 -0.31 5.66 -7.04
N GLU A 17 -0.86 6.84 -7.35
CA GLU A 17 -1.32 7.17 -8.70
C GLU A 17 -0.17 7.26 -9.72
N ASP A 18 0.98 7.81 -9.31
CA ASP A 18 2.15 7.96 -10.19
C ASP A 18 3.47 7.95 -9.37
N PRO A 19 3.96 6.76 -8.98
CA PRO A 19 5.12 6.67 -8.10
C PRO A 19 6.41 7.21 -8.76
N VAL A 20 6.52 7.10 -10.09
CA VAL A 20 7.69 7.55 -10.86
C VAL A 20 7.80 9.08 -10.84
N LYS A 21 6.68 9.80 -10.91
CA LYS A 21 6.66 11.26 -10.79
C LYS A 21 7.13 11.78 -9.44
N PHE A 22 6.86 11.04 -8.36
CA PHE A 22 7.32 11.42 -7.02
C PHE A 22 8.76 10.98 -6.73
N ARG A 23 9.18 9.84 -7.26
CA ARG A 23 10.52 9.29 -7.09
C ARG A 23 11.06 8.75 -8.41
N PRO A 24 11.74 9.58 -9.21
CA PRO A 24 12.38 9.12 -10.45
C PRO A 24 13.32 7.95 -10.16
N GLY A 25 13.17 6.85 -10.89
CA GLY A 25 13.96 5.62 -10.68
C GLY A 25 13.44 4.68 -9.59
N THR A 26 12.26 4.94 -9.02
CA THR A 26 11.60 3.96 -8.14
C THR A 26 11.37 2.62 -8.87
N ARG A 27 11.57 1.51 -8.15
CA ARG A 27 11.24 0.16 -8.63
C ARG A 27 9.75 -0.18 -8.52
N MET A 28 8.99 0.68 -7.86
CA MET A 28 7.56 0.48 -7.67
C MET A 28 6.82 0.69 -9.01
N PRO A 29 6.11 -0.33 -9.53
CA PRO A 29 5.35 -0.19 -10.76
C PRO A 29 4.12 0.68 -10.55
N SER A 30 3.56 1.20 -11.64
CA SER A 30 2.19 1.73 -11.63
C SER A 30 1.20 0.58 -11.60
N PHE A 31 0.23 0.64 -10.69
CA PHE A 31 -0.88 -0.31 -10.63
C PHE A 31 -2.08 0.10 -11.50
N TRP A 32 -2.06 1.34 -12.03
CA TRP A 32 -3.07 1.87 -12.94
C TRP A 32 -2.47 2.48 -14.21
N PRO A 33 -1.70 1.70 -15.01
CA PRO A 33 -1.17 2.21 -16.27
C PRO A 33 -2.31 2.68 -17.17
N GLU A 34 -2.16 3.85 -17.78
CA GLU A 34 -3.19 4.47 -18.64
C GLU A 34 -4.56 4.65 -17.94
N GLY A 35 -4.57 4.71 -16.61
CA GLY A 35 -5.80 4.86 -15.81
C GLY A 35 -6.61 3.56 -15.68
N ARG A 36 -6.08 2.40 -16.08
CA ARG A 36 -6.75 1.10 -15.98
C ARG A 36 -6.10 0.22 -14.91
N PRO A 37 -6.87 -0.42 -14.02
CA PRO A 37 -6.31 -1.30 -13.00
C PRO A 37 -5.66 -2.53 -13.65
N VAL A 38 -4.52 -2.94 -13.11
CA VAL A 38 -3.90 -4.23 -13.49
C VAL A 38 -4.68 -5.45 -12.97
N LEU A 39 -5.57 -5.24 -11.99
CA LEU A 39 -6.46 -6.26 -11.41
C LEU A 39 -7.92 -5.78 -11.52
N PRO A 40 -8.55 -5.83 -12.71
CA PRO A 40 -9.92 -5.36 -12.92
C PRO A 40 -11.00 -6.16 -12.15
N GLU A 41 -10.72 -7.41 -11.82
CA GLU A 41 -11.61 -8.29 -11.05
C GLU A 41 -11.72 -7.91 -9.57
N VAL A 42 -10.76 -7.14 -9.05
CA VAL A 42 -10.74 -6.71 -7.65
C VAL A 42 -11.52 -5.39 -7.52
N LEU A 43 -12.57 -5.37 -6.71
CA LEU A 43 -13.36 -4.17 -6.40
C LEU A 43 -13.90 -3.46 -7.66
N ASP A 44 -14.35 -4.25 -8.65
CA ASP A 44 -14.86 -3.79 -9.94
C ASP A 44 -13.86 -2.95 -10.75
N GLY A 45 -12.57 -3.08 -10.44
CA GLY A 45 -11.51 -2.31 -11.08
C GLY A 45 -11.48 -0.83 -10.67
N ASP A 46 -12.20 -0.44 -9.62
CA ASP A 46 -12.24 0.96 -9.16
C ASP A 46 -10.92 1.34 -8.47
N PRO A 47 -10.10 2.24 -9.05
CA PRO A 47 -8.81 2.62 -8.46
C PRO A 47 -8.94 3.26 -7.08
N THR A 48 -10.02 4.01 -6.84
CA THR A 48 -10.25 4.69 -5.56
C THR A 48 -10.53 3.68 -4.47
N ARG A 49 -11.37 2.68 -4.75
CA ARG A 49 -11.66 1.58 -3.82
C ARG A 49 -10.43 0.72 -3.57
N GLN A 50 -9.67 0.41 -4.61
CA GLN A 50 -8.43 -0.36 -4.50
C GLN A 50 -7.36 0.36 -3.66
N ILE A 51 -7.13 1.66 -3.89
CA ILE A 51 -6.22 2.47 -3.06
C ILE A 51 -6.69 2.51 -1.60
N GLY A 52 -8.00 2.66 -1.39
CA GLY A 52 -8.62 2.62 -0.07
C GLY A 52 -8.37 1.28 0.65
N ALA A 53 -8.56 0.17 -0.04
CA ALA A 53 -8.32 -1.17 0.52
C ALA A 53 -6.86 -1.36 0.95
N ILE A 54 -5.89 -0.93 0.12
CA ILE A 54 -4.45 -1.00 0.47
C ILE A 54 -4.18 -0.13 1.71
N TRP A 55 -4.75 1.07 1.77
CA TRP A 55 -4.61 1.95 2.93
C TRP A 55 -5.14 1.32 4.21
N HIS A 56 -6.34 0.75 4.17
CA HIS A 56 -6.92 0.04 5.31
C HIS A 56 -6.04 -1.13 5.76
N ALA A 57 -5.59 -1.97 4.84
CA ALA A 57 -4.69 -3.09 5.15
C ALA A 57 -3.38 -2.64 5.81
N LEU A 58 -2.78 -1.53 5.35
CA LEU A 58 -1.56 -0.97 5.96
C LEU A 58 -1.80 -0.42 7.36
N LEU A 59 -2.98 0.15 7.62
CA LEU A 59 -3.35 0.62 8.97
C LEU A 59 -3.60 -0.55 9.92
N GLU A 60 -4.25 -1.61 9.45
CA GLU A 60 -4.48 -2.84 10.22
C GLU A 60 -3.17 -3.55 10.54
N ALA A 61 -2.27 -3.70 9.56
CA ALA A 61 -0.96 -4.32 9.74
C ALA A 61 -0.08 -3.57 10.76
N ARG A 62 -0.27 -2.26 10.94
CA ARG A 62 0.41 -1.47 11.97
C ARG A 62 -0.10 -1.79 13.38
N SER A 63 -1.35 -2.19 13.49
CA SER A 63 -2.02 -2.51 14.77
C SER A 63 -1.94 -4.00 15.11
N ALA A 64 -1.52 -4.85 14.18
CA ALA A 64 -1.32 -6.26 14.42
C ALA A 64 -0.10 -6.49 15.31
N GLU A 65 -0.27 -7.27 16.38
CA GLU A 65 0.82 -7.79 17.20
C GLU A 65 1.77 -8.62 16.30
N PRO A 66 3.10 -8.54 16.47
CA PRO A 66 4.02 -9.42 15.77
C PRO A 66 3.67 -10.87 16.11
N VAL A 67 3.20 -11.63 15.13
CA VAL A 67 3.08 -13.09 15.29
C VAL A 67 4.49 -13.62 15.44
N GLU A 68 4.81 -14.21 16.60
CA GLU A 68 6.12 -14.82 16.80
C GLU A 68 6.39 -15.81 15.68
N PRO A 69 7.61 -15.82 15.09
CA PRO A 69 7.94 -16.84 14.10
C PRO A 69 7.73 -18.22 14.75
N PRO A 70 7.26 -19.23 13.98
CA PRO A 70 7.08 -20.57 14.53
C PRO A 70 8.37 -21.01 15.22
N PRO A 71 8.30 -21.68 16.39
CA PRO A 71 9.50 -22.12 17.08
C PRO A 71 10.32 -22.94 16.09
N SER A 72 11.56 -22.51 15.87
CA SER A 72 12.51 -23.26 15.05
C SER A 72 12.64 -24.62 15.72
N GLY A 73 11.99 -25.64 15.14
CA GLY A 73 12.07 -27.00 15.62
C GLY A 73 13.55 -27.38 15.69
N GLY A 74 14.05 -27.54 16.90
CA GLY A 74 15.35 -28.15 17.14
C GLY A 74 15.24 -29.62 16.80
N GLU A 75 16.06 -30.06 15.86
CA GLU A 75 16.44 -31.47 15.72
C GLU A 75 17.38 -31.87 16.88
#